data_AF-A0A7X7L2U7-F1
#
_entry.id   AF-A0A7X7L2U7-F1
#
_cell.length_a   1.000
_cell.length_b   1.000
_cell.length_c   1.000
_cell.angle_alpha   90.00
_cell.angle_beta   90.00
_cell.angle_gamma   90.00
#
_symmetry.space_group_name_H-M   'P 1'
#
loop_
_entity.id
_entity.type
_entity.pdbx_description
1 polymer ?
#
loop_
_entity_poly.entity_id
_entity_poly.type
_entity_poly.pdbx_seq_one_letter_code
_entity_poly.pdbx_strand_id
1 'polypeptide(L)'
;MVFVFGYERILVVDLEGRSVRPLVDGPGRNSAPAWSPDGSQLAFSSTRDGHKHIFIADFDGDNQRRLSSGNAVDDRPDWFPDGQSLIFDSTREEGPPGSRLNLWSIKSDASNLRRLTNFRGKNFWPRVSPDGAKVAFTTDRFWPGTDICIWNFERKIEACPLQGSESYARPVWTPSGDALSYSYGVGGQIDLGVLRFGSVTAQEPFPAVPGAEHDLAWDPSGRFAAFTSHSKGDIPFSIQLYDMSTRKSTLLLESPYLLRFLSWSGASSVALEAARIKREELK
;
A
#
# COMPACT_ATOMS: atom_id res chain seq x y z
N MET A 1 4.75 -11.98 2.95
CA MET A 1 4.73 -10.51 2.82
C MET A 1 5.54 -10.09 1.60
N VAL A 2 5.16 -9.03 0.88
CA VAL A 2 5.94 -8.49 -0.26
C VAL A 2 6.47 -7.09 0.04
N PHE A 3 7.60 -6.75 -0.57
CA PHE A 3 8.27 -5.46 -0.44
C PHE A 3 9.15 -5.17 -1.66
N VAL A 4 9.60 -3.92 -1.79
CA VAL A 4 10.51 -3.49 -2.86
C VAL A 4 11.95 -3.47 -2.35
N PHE A 5 12.88 -4.00 -3.14
CA PHE A 5 14.32 -4.01 -2.88
C PHE A 5 15.06 -3.28 -4.01
N GLY A 6 15.80 -2.22 -3.68
CA GLY A 6 16.37 -1.32 -4.69
C GLY A 6 15.27 -0.63 -5.51
N TYR A 7 15.61 -0.02 -6.65
CA TYR A 7 14.61 0.68 -7.49
C TYR A 7 13.86 -0.27 -8.46
N GLU A 8 14.05 -1.60 -8.40
CA GLU A 8 13.76 -2.46 -9.56
C GLU A 8 13.03 -3.79 -9.27
N ARG A 9 12.99 -4.29 -8.03
CA ARG A 9 12.44 -5.64 -7.75
C ARG A 9 11.37 -5.67 -6.67
N ILE A 10 10.39 -6.55 -6.87
CA ILE A 10 9.40 -6.93 -5.85
C ILE A 10 9.77 -8.32 -5.34
N LEU A 11 10.04 -8.40 -4.04
CA LEU A 11 10.41 -9.63 -3.35
C LEU A 11 9.25 -10.08 -2.46
N VAL A 12 9.21 -11.39 -2.20
CA VAL A 12 8.37 -11.99 -1.16
C VAL A 12 9.26 -12.58 -0.07
N VAL A 13 8.87 -12.36 1.18
CA VAL A 13 9.50 -12.94 2.38
C VAL A 13 8.46 -13.71 3.19
N ASP A 14 8.87 -14.87 3.70
CA ASP A 14 8.08 -15.62 4.68
C ASP A 14 8.02 -14.91 6.05
N LEU A 15 7.11 -15.33 6.91
CA LEU A 15 6.91 -14.69 8.22
C LEU A 15 8.03 -14.96 9.23
N GLU A 16 8.94 -15.87 8.89
CA GLU A 16 10.09 -16.22 9.73
C GLU A 16 11.38 -15.56 9.22
N GLY A 17 11.32 -14.79 8.12
CA GLY A 17 12.47 -14.15 7.50
C GLY A 17 13.43 -15.12 6.82
N ARG A 18 13.08 -16.40 6.70
CA ARG A 18 14.02 -17.47 6.32
C ARG A 18 14.14 -17.64 4.80
N SER A 19 13.09 -17.29 4.07
CA SER A 19 13.04 -17.36 2.62
C SER A 19 12.68 -16.01 2.04
N VAL A 20 13.61 -15.42 1.29
CA VAL A 20 13.41 -14.24 0.45
C VAL A 20 13.59 -14.67 -1.00
N ARG A 21 12.58 -14.46 -1.84
CA ARG A 21 12.69 -14.73 -3.28
C ARG A 21 12.14 -13.58 -4.12
N PRO A 22 12.65 -13.38 -5.35
CA PRO A 22 11.98 -12.54 -6.33
C PRO A 22 10.57 -13.06 -6.62
N LEU A 23 9.62 -12.12 -6.71
CA LEU A 23 8.26 -12.38 -7.16
C LEU A 23 8.01 -11.71 -8.51
N VAL A 24 8.38 -10.43 -8.63
CA VAL A 24 8.43 -9.74 -9.92
C VAL A 24 9.84 -9.22 -10.13
N ASP A 25 10.48 -9.76 -11.15
CA ASP A 25 11.78 -9.35 -11.68
C ASP A 25 11.64 -9.09 -13.19
N GLY A 26 12.49 -8.25 -13.75
CA GLY A 26 12.43 -7.88 -15.16
C GLY A 26 12.69 -6.39 -15.43
N PRO A 27 12.58 -5.95 -16.69
CA PRO A 27 12.92 -4.59 -17.09
C PRO A 27 12.06 -3.53 -16.40
N GLY A 28 12.62 -2.34 -16.24
CA GLY A 28 11.94 -1.20 -15.62
C GLY A 28 11.94 -1.23 -14.09
N ARG A 29 11.42 -0.15 -13.50
CA ARG A 29 11.31 0.01 -12.06
C ARG A 29 9.99 -0.54 -11.57
N ASN A 30 10.02 -1.67 -10.87
CA ASN A 30 8.84 -2.30 -10.27
C ASN A 30 8.68 -1.85 -8.81
N SER A 31 7.50 -1.33 -8.44
CA SER A 31 7.28 -0.78 -7.10
C SER A 31 5.83 -0.87 -6.65
N ALA A 32 5.58 -0.50 -5.39
CA ALA A 32 4.26 -0.39 -4.77
C ALA A 32 3.37 -1.64 -4.96
N PRO A 33 3.86 -2.84 -4.55
CA PRO A 33 3.06 -4.05 -4.63
C PRO A 33 1.82 -3.99 -3.73
N ALA A 34 0.72 -4.57 -4.21
CA ALA A 34 -0.52 -4.76 -3.45
C ALA A 34 -1.12 -6.13 -3.78
N TRP A 35 -1.24 -6.99 -2.77
CA TRP A 35 -1.95 -8.27 -2.87
C TRP A 35 -3.46 -8.06 -3.03
N SER A 36 -4.08 -8.88 -3.87
CA SER A 36 -5.54 -9.02 -3.86
C SER A 36 -6.01 -9.59 -2.51
N PRO A 37 -7.27 -9.34 -2.10
CA PRO A 37 -7.79 -9.80 -0.81
C PRO A 37 -7.70 -11.32 -0.62
N ASP A 38 -7.87 -12.09 -1.70
CA ASP A 38 -7.74 -13.55 -1.73
C ASP A 38 -6.30 -14.04 -1.93
N GLY A 39 -5.34 -13.12 -2.11
CA GLY A 39 -3.93 -13.39 -2.36
C GLY A 39 -3.61 -14.03 -3.71
N SER A 40 -4.58 -14.22 -4.60
CA SER A 40 -4.38 -14.90 -5.88
C SER A 40 -3.64 -14.05 -6.91
N GLN A 41 -3.65 -12.72 -6.75
CA GLN A 41 -3.05 -11.78 -7.68
C GLN A 41 -2.23 -10.70 -6.95
N LEU A 42 -1.20 -10.22 -7.63
CA LEU A 42 -0.39 -9.08 -7.21
C LEU A 42 -0.59 -7.93 -8.19
N ALA A 43 -0.98 -6.76 -7.69
CA ALA A 43 -0.92 -5.51 -8.44
C ALA A 43 0.37 -4.77 -8.12
N PHE A 44 0.95 -4.08 -9.11
CA PHE A 44 2.16 -3.30 -8.91
C PHE A 44 2.32 -2.23 -10.00
N SER A 45 3.16 -1.24 -9.71
CA SER A 45 3.56 -0.22 -10.69
C SER A 45 4.83 -0.65 -11.41
N SER A 46 4.91 -0.44 -12.72
CA SER A 46 6.13 -0.72 -13.50
C SER A 46 6.38 0.32 -14.59
N THR A 47 7.65 0.66 -14.82
CA THR A 47 8.09 1.53 -15.93
C THR A 47 8.59 0.75 -17.16
N ARG A 48 8.31 -0.55 -17.23
CA ARG A 48 8.87 -1.46 -18.27
C ARG A 48 8.54 -1.07 -19.71
N ASP A 49 7.46 -0.33 -19.91
CA ASP A 49 7.02 0.17 -21.23
C ASP A 49 7.36 1.66 -21.45
N GLY A 50 8.30 2.21 -20.68
CA GLY A 50 8.77 3.60 -20.80
C GLY A 50 7.99 4.63 -19.98
N HIS A 51 6.75 4.33 -19.59
CA HIS A 51 5.95 5.11 -18.64
C HIS A 51 5.53 4.23 -17.46
N LYS A 52 5.20 4.84 -16.32
CA LYS A 52 4.75 4.09 -15.13
C LYS A 52 3.29 3.70 -15.27
N HIS A 53 3.02 2.40 -15.33
CA HIS A 53 1.68 1.83 -15.43
C HIS A 53 1.38 0.84 -14.33
N ILE A 54 0.10 0.55 -14.14
CA ILE A 54 -0.36 -0.53 -13.28
C ILE A 54 -0.30 -1.84 -14.05
N PHE A 55 0.32 -2.84 -13.46
CA PHE A 55 0.37 -4.22 -13.91
C PHE A 55 -0.26 -5.12 -12.85
N ILE A 56 -0.71 -6.28 -13.29
CA ILE A 56 -1.06 -7.38 -12.39
C ILE A 56 -0.30 -8.64 -12.79
N ALA A 57 -0.06 -9.52 -11.82
CA ALA A 57 0.54 -10.83 -11.96
C ALA A 57 -0.22 -11.83 -11.10
N ASP A 58 -0.04 -13.12 -11.36
CA ASP A 58 -0.49 -14.18 -10.46
C ASP A 58 0.38 -14.23 -9.19
N PHE A 59 -0.06 -14.99 -8.18
CA PHE A 59 0.59 -15.04 -6.86
C PHE A 59 2.03 -15.56 -6.85
N ASP A 60 2.44 -16.23 -7.90
CA ASP A 60 3.79 -16.74 -8.14
C ASP A 60 4.67 -15.75 -8.92
N GLY A 61 4.07 -14.71 -9.50
CA GLY A 61 4.72 -13.70 -10.33
C GLY A 61 4.50 -13.89 -11.83
N ASP A 62 3.81 -14.96 -12.24
CA ASP A 62 3.56 -15.27 -13.64
C ASP A 62 2.36 -14.49 -14.21
N ASN A 63 2.08 -14.71 -15.50
CA ASN A 63 0.96 -14.11 -16.23
C ASN A 63 0.87 -12.57 -16.10
N GLN A 64 2.04 -11.93 -16.05
CA GLN A 64 2.13 -10.48 -15.89
C GLN A 64 1.49 -9.77 -17.08
N ARG A 65 0.53 -8.88 -16.80
CA ARG A 65 -0.13 -8.08 -17.83
C ARG A 65 -0.36 -6.65 -17.38
N ARG A 66 -0.24 -5.74 -18.34
CA ARG A 66 -0.52 -4.33 -18.15
C ARG A 66 -2.02 -4.12 -17.99
N LEU A 67 -2.40 -3.28 -17.05
CA LEU A 67 -3.79 -2.96 -16.73
C LEU A 67 -4.18 -1.55 -17.15
N SER A 68 -3.31 -0.56 -16.93
CA SER A 68 -3.58 0.84 -17.29
C SER A 68 -2.90 1.24 -18.60
N SER A 69 -3.45 2.20 -19.33
CA SER A 69 -2.94 2.63 -20.66
C SER A 69 -2.75 4.16 -20.77
N GLY A 70 -2.05 4.59 -21.83
CA GLY A 70 -1.79 6.00 -22.14
C GLY A 70 -0.44 6.51 -21.65
N ASN A 71 -0.28 7.83 -21.57
CA ASN A 71 0.97 8.50 -21.21
C ASN A 71 0.98 9.06 -19.77
N ALA A 72 -0.05 8.71 -18.98
CA ALA A 72 -0.13 9.09 -17.58
C ALA A 72 0.91 8.34 -16.74
N VAL A 73 1.28 8.92 -15.60
CA VAL A 73 1.97 8.20 -14.54
C VAL A 73 0.90 7.61 -13.64
N ASP A 74 0.76 6.28 -13.66
CA ASP A 74 -0.13 5.54 -12.78
C ASP A 74 0.70 4.81 -11.71
N ASP A 75 0.35 4.97 -10.44
CA ASP A 75 1.15 4.44 -9.32
C ASP A 75 0.31 4.02 -8.10
N ARG A 76 0.95 3.27 -7.20
CA ARG A 76 0.44 2.85 -5.89
C ARG A 76 -0.96 2.23 -5.94
N PRO A 77 -1.10 1.11 -6.68
CA PRO A 77 -2.36 0.40 -6.73
C PRO A 77 -2.75 -0.11 -5.34
N ASP A 78 -4.04 -0.25 -5.12
CA ASP A 78 -4.64 -1.00 -4.03
C ASP A 78 -5.90 -1.71 -4.54
N TRP A 79 -6.23 -2.85 -3.95
CA TRP A 79 -7.39 -3.63 -4.38
C TRP A 79 -8.65 -3.20 -3.64
N PHE A 80 -9.77 -3.21 -4.35
CA PHE A 80 -11.06 -3.27 -3.67
C PHE A 80 -11.26 -4.65 -3.04
N PRO A 81 -12.04 -4.76 -1.94
CA PRO A 81 -12.34 -6.04 -1.30
C PRO A 81 -13.04 -7.06 -2.22
N ASP A 82 -13.61 -6.61 -3.33
CA ASP A 82 -14.23 -7.46 -4.35
C ASP A 82 -13.23 -8.33 -5.13
N GLY A 83 -11.92 -8.03 -5.06
CA GLY A 83 -10.87 -8.71 -5.82
C GLY A 83 -10.98 -8.54 -7.34
N GLN A 84 -11.84 -7.64 -7.82
CA GLN A 84 -12.16 -7.44 -9.23
C GLN A 84 -11.86 -6.03 -9.71
N SER A 85 -11.62 -5.10 -8.79
CA SER A 85 -11.31 -3.71 -9.10
C SER A 85 -10.10 -3.23 -8.33
N LEU A 86 -9.36 -2.29 -8.91
CA LEU A 86 -8.24 -1.62 -8.27
C LEU A 86 -8.48 -0.11 -8.22
N ILE A 87 -7.87 0.54 -7.23
CA ILE A 87 -7.69 1.98 -7.16
C ILE A 87 -6.20 2.31 -7.29
N PHE A 88 -5.85 3.45 -7.88
CA PHE A 88 -4.46 3.92 -8.01
C PHE A 88 -4.43 5.44 -8.15
N ASP A 89 -3.26 6.05 -7.94
CA ASP A 89 -3.04 7.47 -8.23
C ASP A 89 -2.55 7.68 -9.66
N SER A 90 -3.08 8.70 -10.34
CA SER A 90 -2.84 8.93 -11.77
C SER A 90 -2.76 10.41 -12.15
N THR A 91 -1.82 10.75 -13.01
CA THR A 91 -1.68 12.08 -13.63
C THR A 91 -2.48 12.25 -14.91
N ARG A 92 -3.38 11.30 -15.25
CA ARG A 92 -4.06 11.25 -16.55
C ARG A 92 -4.91 12.47 -16.86
N GLU A 93 -5.52 13.07 -15.83
CA GLU A 93 -6.39 14.22 -15.97
C GLU A 93 -6.15 15.17 -14.81
N GLU A 94 -5.96 16.46 -15.13
CA GLU A 94 -5.90 17.51 -14.12
C GLU A 94 -7.32 17.81 -13.58
N GLY A 95 -7.44 18.19 -12.31
CA GLY A 95 -8.67 18.68 -11.70
C GLY A 95 -8.67 20.19 -11.46
N PRO A 96 -9.39 20.66 -10.43
CA PRO A 96 -9.24 22.01 -9.87
C PRO A 96 -7.76 22.39 -9.61
N PRO A 97 -7.46 23.67 -9.38
CA PRO A 97 -6.08 24.13 -9.18
C PRO A 97 -5.26 23.26 -8.22
N GLY A 98 -4.05 22.87 -8.67
CA GLY A 98 -3.14 21.99 -7.92
C GLY A 98 -3.41 20.49 -8.05
N SER A 99 -4.50 20.07 -8.69
CA SER A 99 -4.93 18.68 -8.83
C SER A 99 -4.30 17.97 -10.03
N ARG A 100 -2.97 17.82 -10.01
CA ARG A 100 -2.23 17.10 -11.07
C ARG A 100 -2.20 15.59 -10.90
N LEU A 101 -2.67 15.09 -9.76
CA LEU A 101 -2.64 13.69 -9.38
C LEU A 101 -3.94 13.38 -8.66
N ASN A 102 -4.70 12.41 -9.16
CA ASN A 102 -6.02 12.05 -8.64
C ASN A 102 -6.16 10.54 -8.50
N LEU A 103 -7.18 10.09 -7.77
CA LEU A 103 -7.46 8.67 -7.61
C LEU A 103 -8.34 8.19 -8.76
N TRP A 104 -8.01 7.03 -9.30
CA TRP A 104 -8.71 6.37 -10.38
C TRP A 104 -8.99 4.93 -10.03
N SER A 105 -10.09 4.40 -10.57
CA SER A 105 -10.39 2.97 -10.51
C SER A 105 -10.39 2.34 -11.88
N ILE A 106 -10.05 1.06 -11.92
CA ILE A 106 -10.15 0.20 -13.10
C ILE A 106 -10.53 -1.21 -12.66
N LYS A 107 -11.29 -1.94 -13.50
CA LYS A 107 -11.51 -3.36 -13.27
C LYS A 107 -10.27 -4.17 -13.65
N SER A 108 -10.10 -5.34 -13.03
CA SER A 108 -8.97 -6.24 -13.28
C SER A 108 -8.96 -6.75 -14.72
N ASP A 109 -10.08 -6.74 -15.44
CA ASP A 109 -10.18 -7.03 -16.88
C ASP A 109 -9.77 -5.84 -17.80
N ALA A 110 -9.18 -4.78 -17.22
CA ALA A 110 -8.80 -3.52 -17.86
C ALA A 110 -9.98 -2.65 -18.34
N SER A 111 -11.23 -3.00 -18.00
CA SER A 111 -12.40 -2.21 -18.35
C SER A 111 -12.76 -1.17 -17.26
N ASN A 112 -13.72 -0.29 -17.58
CA ASN A 112 -14.33 0.65 -16.64
C ASN A 112 -13.32 1.57 -15.92
N LEU A 113 -12.33 2.07 -16.66
CA LEU A 113 -11.39 3.08 -16.18
C LEU A 113 -12.12 4.40 -15.89
N ARG A 114 -12.09 4.87 -14.64
CA ARG A 114 -12.79 6.10 -14.23
C ARG A 114 -12.11 6.83 -13.08
N ARG A 115 -12.24 8.16 -13.06
CA ARG A 115 -11.77 9.05 -12.00
C ARG A 115 -12.67 8.95 -10.77
N LEU A 116 -12.09 8.90 -9.58
CA LEU A 116 -12.80 8.82 -8.30
C LEU A 116 -12.75 10.10 -7.48
N THR A 117 -11.68 10.88 -7.60
CA THR A 117 -11.53 12.16 -6.89
C THR A 117 -11.33 13.31 -7.85
N ASN A 118 -11.85 14.49 -7.48
CA ASN A 118 -11.69 15.73 -8.23
C ASN A 118 -11.54 16.92 -7.27
N PHE A 119 -10.68 16.76 -6.26
CA PHE A 119 -10.46 17.75 -5.21
C PHE A 119 -9.27 18.66 -5.56
N ARG A 120 -9.18 19.81 -4.89
CA ARG A 120 -7.98 20.66 -4.96
C ARG A 120 -6.77 19.92 -4.37
N GLY A 121 -5.58 20.30 -4.85
CA GLY A 121 -4.35 19.60 -4.48
C GLY A 121 -4.27 18.19 -5.07
N LYS A 122 -3.13 17.54 -4.90
CA LYS A 122 -2.90 16.15 -5.32
C LYS A 122 -3.64 15.20 -4.37
N ASN A 123 -4.12 14.08 -4.89
CA ASN A 123 -4.70 12.98 -4.12
C ASN A 123 -3.96 11.70 -4.51
N PHE A 124 -3.30 11.04 -3.55
CA PHE A 124 -2.36 9.95 -3.82
C PHE A 124 -2.18 9.01 -2.62
N TRP A 125 -1.47 7.88 -2.78
CA TRP A 125 -1.42 6.80 -1.77
C TRP A 125 -2.83 6.34 -1.34
N PRO A 126 -3.68 5.88 -2.27
CA PRO A 126 -5.00 5.38 -1.90
C PRO A 126 -4.92 4.09 -1.07
N ARG A 127 -5.81 3.94 -0.09
CA ARG A 127 -6.14 2.67 0.55
C ARG A 127 -7.64 2.50 0.72
N VAL A 128 -8.20 1.44 0.14
CA VAL A 128 -9.62 1.10 0.25
C VAL A 128 -9.89 0.55 1.65
N SER A 129 -11.02 0.92 2.25
CA SER A 129 -11.43 0.34 3.52
C SER A 129 -11.80 -1.14 3.35
N PRO A 130 -11.68 -1.98 4.40
CA PRO A 130 -12.00 -3.42 4.31
C PRO A 130 -13.44 -3.72 3.87
N ASP A 131 -14.37 -2.79 4.12
CA ASP A 131 -15.78 -2.87 3.68
C ASP A 131 -16.00 -2.38 2.22
N GLY A 132 -14.98 -1.80 1.58
CA GLY A 132 -15.04 -1.25 0.23
C GLY A 132 -15.75 0.09 0.09
N ALA A 133 -16.31 0.63 1.19
CA ALA A 133 -17.18 1.81 1.15
C ALA A 133 -16.42 3.14 1.10
N LYS A 134 -15.14 3.15 1.47
CA LYS A 134 -14.32 4.37 1.64
C LYS A 134 -12.93 4.17 1.05
N VAL A 135 -12.27 5.28 0.77
CA VAL A 135 -10.83 5.33 0.52
C VAL A 135 -10.19 6.37 1.42
N ALA A 136 -9.12 5.98 2.11
CA ALA A 136 -8.20 6.90 2.76
C ALA A 136 -7.07 7.25 1.78
N PHE A 137 -6.67 8.52 1.73
CA PHE A 137 -5.65 8.98 0.79
C PHE A 137 -4.86 10.16 1.37
N THR A 138 -3.65 10.34 0.86
CA THR A 138 -2.78 11.46 1.16
C THR A 138 -3.07 12.63 0.21
N THR A 139 -3.03 13.87 0.71
CA THR A 139 -3.18 15.09 -0.09
C THR A 139 -2.20 16.18 0.35
N ASP A 140 -1.86 17.13 -0.53
CA ASP A 140 -1.00 18.29 -0.23
C ASP A 140 -1.81 19.61 -0.12
N ARG A 141 -3.09 19.51 0.26
CA ARG A 141 -4.05 20.61 0.13
C ARG A 141 -3.98 21.66 1.24
N PHE A 142 -3.63 21.33 2.49
CA PHE A 142 -3.86 22.25 3.62
C PHE A 142 -2.60 22.87 4.21
N TRP A 143 -1.55 22.08 4.41
CA TRP A 143 -0.28 22.53 5.01
C TRP A 143 0.88 22.34 4.02
N PRO A 144 2.01 23.09 4.12
CA PRO A 144 3.24 22.80 3.37
C PRO A 144 3.84 21.43 3.76
N GLY A 145 3.21 20.36 3.29
CA GLY A 145 3.48 18.96 3.59
C GLY A 145 2.34 18.11 3.04
N THR A 146 1.93 17.08 3.78
CA THR A 146 0.80 16.23 3.39
C THR A 146 -0.18 15.98 4.52
N ASP A 147 -1.44 15.75 4.17
CA ASP A 147 -2.56 15.51 5.06
C ASP A 147 -3.24 14.19 4.67
N ILE A 148 -4.05 13.61 5.55
CA ILE A 148 -4.84 12.41 5.24
C ILE A 148 -6.32 12.74 5.23
N CYS A 149 -6.97 12.37 4.13
CA CYS A 149 -8.41 12.49 3.93
C CYS A 149 -9.05 11.13 3.63
N ILE A 150 -10.35 11.06 3.87
CA ILE A 150 -11.19 9.89 3.67
C ILE A 150 -12.35 10.32 2.79
N TRP A 151 -12.51 9.64 1.67
CA TRP A 151 -13.65 9.80 0.76
C TRP A 151 -14.60 8.62 0.92
N ASN A 152 -15.87 8.91 1.20
CA ASN A 152 -16.93 7.92 1.19
C ASN A 152 -17.61 7.89 -0.18
N PHE A 153 -17.56 6.74 -0.86
CA PHE A 153 -18.05 6.62 -2.24
C PHE A 153 -19.56 6.76 -2.36
N GLU A 154 -20.31 6.20 -1.41
CA GLU A 154 -21.78 6.18 -1.44
C GLU A 154 -22.35 7.54 -1.01
N ARG A 155 -21.91 8.03 0.15
CA ARG A 155 -22.40 9.28 0.74
C ARG A 155 -21.86 10.51 0.03
N LYS A 156 -20.79 10.36 -0.75
CA LYS A 156 -20.08 11.45 -1.44
C LYS A 156 -19.66 12.57 -0.47
N ILE A 157 -19.15 12.15 0.69
CA ILE A 157 -18.65 13.06 1.73
C ILE A 157 -17.16 12.81 1.92
N GLU A 158 -16.41 13.90 1.97
CA GLU A 158 -15.00 13.92 2.33
C GLU A 158 -14.84 14.35 3.79
N ALA A 159 -13.97 13.65 4.52
CA ALA A 159 -13.51 14.05 5.84
C ALA A 159 -11.98 14.01 5.88
N CYS A 160 -11.33 15.04 6.40
CA CYS A 160 -9.88 15.12 6.48
C CYS A 160 -9.43 15.11 7.95
N PRO A 161 -9.31 13.92 8.57
CA PRO A 161 -9.10 13.83 10.01
C PRO A 161 -7.69 14.23 10.47
N LEU A 162 -6.69 14.20 9.59
CA LEU A 162 -5.30 14.53 9.94
C LEU A 162 -4.83 15.68 9.05
N GLN A 163 -4.79 16.89 9.61
CA GLN A 163 -4.41 18.11 8.90
C GLN A 163 -3.54 19.05 9.76
N GLY A 164 -2.68 19.84 9.12
CA GLY A 164 -2.36 21.19 9.62
C GLY A 164 -1.32 21.37 10.73
N SER A 165 -0.63 20.31 11.17
CA SER A 165 0.43 20.42 12.19
C SER A 165 1.70 19.63 11.88
N GLU A 166 1.60 18.59 11.06
CA GLU A 166 2.68 17.69 10.66
C GLU A 166 2.42 17.23 9.22
N SER A 167 3.39 16.54 8.60
CA SER A 167 3.09 15.78 7.38
C SER A 167 2.55 14.41 7.76
N TYR A 168 1.33 14.10 7.33
CA TYR A 168 0.67 12.81 7.46
C TYR A 168 0.60 12.14 6.08
N ALA A 169 1.03 10.88 5.96
CA ALA A 169 1.07 10.19 4.68
C ALA A 169 0.89 8.67 4.84
N ARG A 170 0.61 8.01 3.71
CA ARG A 170 0.57 6.54 3.59
C ARG A 170 -0.41 5.91 4.59
N PRO A 171 -1.69 6.35 4.57
CA PRO A 171 -2.70 5.71 5.41
C PRO A 171 -2.78 4.22 5.07
N VAL A 172 -3.08 3.39 6.04
CA VAL A 172 -3.40 1.96 5.90
C VAL A 172 -4.50 1.64 6.90
N TRP A 173 -5.60 1.05 6.43
CA TRP A 173 -6.68 0.61 7.31
C TRP A 173 -6.24 -0.56 8.17
N THR A 174 -6.70 -0.58 9.43
CA THR A 174 -6.68 -1.81 10.21
C THR A 174 -7.60 -2.85 9.54
N PRO A 175 -7.34 -4.16 9.68
CA PRO A 175 -8.19 -5.20 9.08
C PRO A 175 -9.66 -5.12 9.51
N SER A 176 -9.92 -4.64 10.73
CA SER A 176 -11.27 -4.38 11.27
C SER A 176 -11.94 -3.14 10.67
N GLY A 177 -11.19 -2.23 10.04
CA GLY A 177 -11.72 -0.99 9.44
C GLY A 177 -12.11 0.10 10.45
N ASP A 178 -11.80 -0.10 11.73
CA ASP A 178 -12.11 0.82 12.85
C ASP A 178 -11.03 1.88 13.10
N ALA A 179 -9.88 1.76 12.41
CA ALA A 179 -8.78 2.69 12.54
C ALA A 179 -7.93 2.80 11.26
N LEU A 180 -7.10 3.85 11.21
CA LEU A 180 -6.06 4.06 10.22
C LEU A 180 -4.70 4.10 10.91
N SER A 181 -3.76 3.27 10.49
CA SER A 181 -2.33 3.52 10.72
C SER A 181 -1.79 4.44 9.63
N TYR A 182 -0.78 5.25 9.94
CA TYR A 182 -0.18 6.18 8.97
C TYR A 182 1.24 6.55 9.38
N SER A 183 2.01 7.08 8.43
CA SER A 183 3.30 7.72 8.71
C SER A 183 3.11 9.21 8.99
N TYR A 184 3.86 9.75 9.96
CA TYR A 184 3.84 11.18 10.25
C TYR A 184 5.20 11.74 10.66
N GLY A 185 5.36 13.07 10.58
CA GLY A 185 6.50 13.75 11.19
C GLY A 185 6.83 15.12 10.60
N VAL A 186 7.88 15.74 11.15
CA VAL A 186 8.40 17.07 10.80
C VAL A 186 9.93 17.03 10.75
N GLY A 187 10.55 17.82 9.86
CA GLY A 187 12.01 18.03 9.89
C GLY A 187 12.86 16.79 9.63
N GLY A 188 12.35 15.82 8.87
CA GLY A 188 13.06 14.58 8.51
C GLY A 188 12.94 13.45 9.54
N GLN A 189 12.23 13.66 10.65
CA GLN A 189 11.72 12.58 11.48
C GLN A 189 10.46 12.00 10.83
N ILE A 190 10.39 10.67 10.74
CA ILE A 190 9.20 9.95 10.26
C ILE A 190 8.97 8.82 11.25
N ASP A 191 7.74 8.74 11.76
CA ASP A 191 7.27 7.75 12.73
C ASP A 191 5.89 7.22 12.25
N LEU A 192 5.30 6.28 12.99
CA LEU A 192 3.98 5.71 12.72
C LEU A 192 2.96 6.13 13.78
N GLY A 193 1.74 6.42 13.35
CA GLY A 193 0.61 6.79 14.20
C GLY A 193 -0.62 5.92 13.93
N VAL A 194 -1.57 5.94 14.87
CA VAL A 194 -2.89 5.32 14.73
C VAL A 194 -3.98 6.37 14.97
N LEU A 195 -4.95 6.41 14.06
CA LEU A 195 -6.17 7.20 14.15
C LEU A 195 -7.35 6.24 14.37
N ARG A 196 -7.97 6.27 15.56
CA ARG A 196 -9.14 5.43 15.88
C ARG A 196 -10.44 6.19 15.67
N PHE A 197 -11.39 5.59 14.96
CA PHE A 197 -12.70 6.20 14.78
C PHE A 197 -13.59 5.96 16.00
N GLY A 198 -14.28 7.00 16.47
CA GLY A 198 -15.21 6.93 17.60
C GLY A 198 -14.57 7.01 19.00
N SER A 199 -13.25 7.17 19.09
CA SER A 199 -12.53 7.42 20.34
C SER A 199 -12.40 8.93 20.62
N VAL A 200 -12.35 9.32 21.90
CA VAL A 200 -12.03 10.71 22.33
C VAL A 200 -10.56 11.04 22.04
N THR A 201 -9.68 10.03 22.09
CA THR A 201 -8.29 10.12 21.64
C THR A 201 -8.28 9.73 20.17
N ALA A 202 -8.38 10.72 19.28
CA ALA A 202 -8.43 10.46 17.84
C ALA A 202 -7.07 10.02 17.30
N GLN A 203 -5.96 10.60 17.77
CA GLN A 203 -4.61 10.33 17.29
C GLN A 203 -3.71 9.86 18.43
N GLU A 204 -3.06 8.70 18.26
CA GLU A 204 -2.09 8.15 19.20
C GLU A 204 -0.82 7.68 18.46
N PRO A 205 0.36 7.75 19.09
CA PRO A 205 1.56 7.17 18.49
C PRO A 205 1.37 5.66 18.32
N PHE A 206 1.85 5.12 17.20
CA PHE A 206 1.98 3.68 17.04
C PHE A 206 2.98 3.16 18.08
N PRO A 207 2.85 1.92 18.57
CA PRO A 207 3.81 1.39 19.53
C PRO A 207 5.26 1.63 19.11
N ALA A 208 6.05 2.19 20.05
CA ALA A 208 7.42 2.59 19.78
C ALA A 208 8.28 1.41 19.32
N VAL A 209 8.96 1.62 18.20
CA VAL A 209 9.79 0.63 17.51
C VAL A 209 11.15 1.25 17.15
N PRO A 210 12.17 0.44 16.81
CA PRO A 210 13.50 0.98 16.58
C PRO A 210 13.66 1.63 15.19
N GLY A 211 14.02 2.93 15.17
CA GLY A 211 14.48 3.63 13.98
C GLY A 211 13.62 4.83 13.60
N ALA A 212 13.70 5.21 12.33
CA ALA A 212 12.71 6.03 11.64
C ALA A 212 11.88 5.12 10.73
N GLU A 213 10.58 5.13 10.92
CA GLU A 213 9.62 4.22 10.30
C GLU A 213 8.97 4.86 9.07
N HIS A 214 8.57 4.05 8.09
CA HIS A 214 8.10 4.60 6.80
C HIS A 214 6.83 4.00 6.24
N ASP A 215 6.78 2.69 6.08
CA ASP A 215 5.67 1.96 5.49
C ASP A 215 5.23 0.87 6.46
N LEU A 216 3.92 0.62 6.54
CA LEU A 216 3.34 -0.41 7.38
C LEU A 216 2.38 -1.28 6.55
N ALA A 217 2.30 -2.56 6.89
CA ALA A 217 1.26 -3.47 6.41
C ALA A 217 0.74 -4.33 7.58
N TRP A 218 -0.57 -4.52 7.63
CA TRP A 218 -1.23 -5.39 8.60
C TRP A 218 -1.35 -6.80 8.07
N ASP A 219 -1.17 -7.80 8.94
CA ASP A 219 -1.68 -9.13 8.65
C ASP A 219 -3.22 -9.11 8.69
N PRO A 220 -3.93 -9.96 7.94
CA PRO A 220 -5.39 -9.91 7.90
C PRO A 220 -6.12 -10.25 9.21
N SER A 221 -5.45 -10.90 10.18
CA SER A 221 -6.03 -11.10 11.51
C SER A 221 -5.91 -9.86 12.41
N GLY A 222 -5.07 -8.89 12.05
CA GLY A 222 -4.75 -7.72 12.87
C GLY A 222 -3.87 -8.04 14.09
N ARG A 223 -3.33 -9.26 14.18
CA ARG A 223 -2.42 -9.68 15.24
C ARG A 223 -1.02 -9.10 15.04
N PHE A 224 -0.59 -8.90 13.81
CA PHE A 224 0.74 -8.46 13.44
C PHE A 224 0.69 -7.23 12.53
N ALA A 225 1.65 -6.34 12.75
CA ALA A 225 1.98 -5.27 11.83
C ALA A 225 3.44 -5.41 11.42
N ALA A 226 3.71 -5.42 10.12
CA ALA A 226 5.06 -5.31 9.61
C ALA A 226 5.34 -3.87 9.20
N PHE A 227 6.54 -3.38 9.46
CA PHE A 227 6.93 -2.03 9.09
C PHE A 227 8.39 -1.96 8.66
N THR A 228 8.69 -1.00 7.79
CA THR A 228 10.07 -0.71 7.38
C THR A 228 10.64 0.34 8.32
N SER A 229 11.84 0.10 8.87
CA SER A 229 12.55 1.10 9.67
C SER A 229 13.99 1.27 9.23
N HIS A 230 14.56 2.42 9.59
CA HIS A 230 15.97 2.75 9.38
C HIS A 230 16.50 3.50 10.60
N SER A 231 17.49 2.94 11.30
CA SER A 231 18.13 3.61 12.43
C SER A 231 19.39 4.37 12.00
N LYS A 232 19.63 5.53 12.61
CA LYS A 232 20.86 6.32 12.38
C LYS A 232 22.11 5.51 12.76
N GLY A 233 23.10 5.42 11.88
CA GLY A 233 24.37 4.71 12.09
C GLY A 233 24.67 3.74 10.94
N ASP A 234 25.36 2.63 11.24
CA ASP A 234 25.69 1.56 10.28
C ASP A 234 24.55 0.53 10.09
N ILE A 235 23.37 0.78 10.66
CA ILE A 235 22.28 -0.21 10.61
C ILE A 235 21.53 -0.08 9.27
N PRO A 236 21.46 -1.16 8.48
CA PRO A 236 20.72 -1.22 7.22
C PRO A 236 19.22 -0.89 7.36
N PHE A 237 18.53 -0.70 6.24
CA PHE A 237 17.06 -0.73 6.24
C PHE A 237 16.59 -2.09 6.75
N SER A 238 15.55 -2.10 7.57
CA SER A 238 15.01 -3.33 8.12
C SER A 238 13.51 -3.44 7.90
N ILE A 239 13.03 -4.68 7.87
CA ILE A 239 11.62 -5.00 8.08
C ILE A 239 11.50 -5.61 9.46
N GLN A 240 10.63 -5.02 10.26
CA GLN A 240 10.31 -5.45 11.60
C GLN A 240 8.89 -5.99 11.62
N LEU A 241 8.67 -6.99 12.46
CA LEU A 241 7.36 -7.58 12.71
C LEU A 241 6.96 -7.29 14.15
N TYR A 242 5.86 -6.57 14.34
CA TYR A 242 5.29 -6.26 15.64
C TYR A 242 4.10 -7.16 15.94
N ASP A 243 4.17 -7.91 17.04
CA ASP A 243 3.03 -8.69 17.56
C ASP A 243 2.21 -7.82 18.51
N MET A 244 0.97 -7.52 18.12
CA MET A 244 0.03 -6.67 18.87
C MET A 244 -0.38 -7.28 20.22
N SER A 245 -0.35 -8.60 20.35
CA SER A 245 -0.73 -9.31 21.57
C SER A 245 0.39 -9.28 22.62
N THR A 246 1.63 -9.46 22.19
CA THR A 246 2.79 -9.46 23.11
C THR A 246 3.46 -8.10 23.25
N ARG A 247 3.13 -7.16 22.37
CA ARG A 247 3.74 -5.83 22.24
C ARG A 247 5.24 -5.88 22.01
N LYS A 248 5.70 -6.86 21.24
CA LYS A 248 7.11 -7.07 20.93
C LYS A 248 7.37 -6.95 19.44
N SER A 249 8.48 -6.31 19.11
CA SER A 249 9.03 -6.28 17.76
C SER A 249 10.08 -7.38 17.60
N THR A 250 10.08 -8.02 16.45
CA THR A 250 11.13 -8.94 16.00
C THR A 250 11.65 -8.51 14.65
N LEU A 251 12.98 -8.50 14.50
CA LEU A 251 13.62 -8.28 13.22
C LEU A 251 13.27 -9.41 12.26
N LEU A 252 12.72 -9.08 11.09
CA LEU A 252 12.40 -10.05 10.05
C LEU A 252 13.46 -10.10 8.97
N LEU A 253 13.94 -8.93 8.53
CA LEU A 253 14.92 -8.82 7.44
C LEU A 253 15.74 -7.55 7.61
N GLU A 254 17.06 -7.64 7.38
CA GLU A 254 17.95 -6.49 7.22
C GLU A 254 18.44 -6.39 5.78
N SER A 255 18.66 -5.18 5.31
CA SER A 255 19.17 -4.91 3.98
C SER A 255 19.96 -3.60 3.89
N PRO A 256 21.18 -3.60 3.33
CA PRO A 256 21.90 -2.36 3.04
C PRO A 256 21.20 -1.51 1.96
N TYR A 257 20.14 -2.03 1.34
CA TYR A 257 19.34 -1.35 0.35
C TYR A 257 17.97 -0.98 0.91
N LEU A 258 17.40 0.09 0.34
CA LEU A 258 16.08 0.59 0.70
C LEU A 258 15.01 -0.51 0.57
N LEU A 259 14.28 -0.75 1.67
CA LEU A 259 13.10 -1.63 1.75
C LEU A 259 11.86 -0.76 1.90
N ARG A 260 10.89 -0.88 0.97
CA ARG A 260 9.68 -0.04 0.94
C ARG A 260 8.44 -0.76 0.42
N PHE A 261 7.29 -0.15 0.63
CA PHE A 261 5.98 -0.56 0.12
C PHE A 261 5.60 -1.99 0.53
N LEU A 262 5.41 -2.18 1.83
CA LEU A 262 4.95 -3.46 2.35
C LEU A 262 3.52 -3.74 1.90
N SER A 263 3.26 -4.99 1.54
CA SER A 263 1.92 -5.54 1.41
C SER A 263 1.87 -6.97 1.93
N TRP A 264 0.75 -7.34 2.55
CA TRP A 264 0.58 -8.60 3.23
C TRP A 264 -0.67 -9.32 2.72
N SER A 265 -0.53 -10.54 2.22
CA SER A 265 -1.65 -11.43 1.91
C SER A 265 -1.93 -12.40 3.05
N GLY A 266 -3.20 -12.61 3.39
CA GLY A 266 -3.63 -13.65 4.33
C GLY A 266 -3.70 -15.04 3.73
N ALA A 267 -3.51 -15.15 2.41
CA ALA A 267 -3.54 -16.43 1.73
C ALA A 267 -2.22 -17.19 1.94
N SER A 268 -2.36 -18.48 2.25
CA SER A 268 -1.22 -19.39 2.27
C SER A 268 -0.79 -19.71 0.84
N SER A 269 0.51 -19.58 0.55
CA SER A 269 1.08 -19.96 -0.75
C SER A 269 0.80 -21.43 -1.10
N VAL A 270 0.78 -22.32 -0.09
CA VAL A 270 0.42 -23.74 -0.27
C VAL A 270 -1.03 -23.90 -0.71
N ALA A 271 -1.95 -23.12 -0.14
CA ALA A 271 -3.36 -23.16 -0.51
C ALA A 271 -3.57 -22.63 -1.94
N LEU A 272 -2.86 -21.56 -2.31
CA LEU A 272 -2.90 -20.99 -3.66
C LEU A 272 -2.35 -21.98 -4.70
N GLU A 273 -1.25 -22.65 -4.38
CA GLU A 273 -0.65 -23.65 -5.27
C GLU A 273 -1.55 -24.89 -5.46
N ALA A 274 -2.15 -25.39 -4.38
CA ALA A 274 -3.13 -26.48 -4.47
C ALA A 274 -4.33 -26.10 -5.35
N ALA A 275 -4.78 -24.84 -5.26
CA ALA A 275 -5.87 -24.31 -6.10
C ALA A 275 -5.46 -24.13 -7.58
N ARG A 276 -4.17 -23.89 -7.86
CA ARG A 276 -3.62 -23.83 -9.22
C ARG A 276 -3.59 -25.21 -9.87
N ILE A 277 -3.00 -26.20 -9.20
CA ILE A 277 -2.92 -27.59 -9.67
C ILE A 277 -4.32 -28.14 -9.99
N LYS A 278 -5.27 -27.96 -9.06
CA LYS A 278 -6.65 -28.41 -9.26
C LYS A 278 -7.34 -27.76 -10.48
N ARG A 279 -6.99 -26.53 -10.83
CA ARG A 279 -7.52 -25.85 -12.04
C ARG A 279 -6.90 -26.37 -13.32
N GLU A 280 -5.64 -26.79 -13.29
CA GLU A 280 -4.95 -27.37 -14.44
C GLU A 280 -5.44 -28.78 -14.74
N GLU A 281 -5.73 -29.59 -13.72
CA GLU A 281 -6.30 -30.95 -13.88
C GLU A 281 -7.72 -30.97 -14.49
N LEU A 282 -8.45 -29.85 -14.42
CA LEU A 282 -9.83 -29.72 -14.91
C LEU A 282 -9.93 -29.15 -16.34
N LYS A 283 -8.79 -28.83 -16.98
CA LYS A 283 -8.73 -28.33 -18.37
C LYS A 283 -8.39 -29.45 -19.33
#